data_AF-F8NUZ9-F1
#
_entry.id   AF-F8NUZ9-F1
#
_cell.length_a   1.000
_cell.length_b   1.000
_cell.length_c   1.000
_cell.angle_alpha   90.00
_cell.angle_beta   90.00
_cell.angle_gamma   90.00
#
_symmetry.space_group_name_H-M   'P 1'
#
loop_
_entity.id
_entity.type
_entity.pdbx_description
1 polymer ?
#
loop_
_entity_poly.entity_id
_entity_poly.type
_entity_poly.pdbx_seq_one_letter_code
_entity_poly.pdbx_strand_id
1 'polypeptide(L)'
;MPEDSWEGEPTSLRHTFQLGDPLGEVAKRLLTEGAPFPGDSLTNSEAYELGRILVYRVSESEHVITDSYRWLDDDITVLTTFLMDTKFCIADWYADQKGLLAGYPRDECEEYYSYLSMGDAIGDRVEEILNMGQPYSCDANLEAEETEGQFVCLPYLAVMEGREYYQVIDKELQFDLDVPAEFFCNKRLNLIHWYERQLEKSFQELNSRLRPESMEWEINHLRLLFNPKEGGHGVSIADTDKEGTTLIPTT
;
A
#
# COMPACT_ATOMS: atom_id res chain seq x y z
N MET A 1 13.97 -38.07 32.95
CA MET A 1 12.85 -37.39 32.29
C MET A 1 13.49 -36.22 31.55
N PRO A 2 13.70 -36.30 30.23
CA PRO A 2 14.16 -35.15 29.45
C PRO A 2 12.98 -34.19 29.26
N GLU A 3 13.21 -32.91 29.53
CA GLU A 3 12.28 -31.83 29.25
C GLU A 3 12.32 -31.56 27.74
N ASP A 4 11.27 -31.97 27.02
CA ASP A 4 11.02 -31.57 25.64
C ASP A 4 10.59 -30.09 25.64
N SER A 5 11.56 -29.19 25.51
CA SER A 5 11.35 -27.78 25.22
C SER A 5 10.87 -27.65 23.77
N TRP A 6 9.56 -27.65 23.58
CA TRP A 6 8.92 -27.23 22.34
C TRP A 6 9.08 -25.71 22.15
N GLU A 7 10.26 -25.28 21.71
CA GLU A 7 10.45 -23.97 21.10
C GLU A 7 9.99 -24.04 19.63
N GLY A 8 8.68 -24.19 19.43
CA GLY A 8 8.07 -23.97 18.13
C GLY A 8 8.00 -22.47 17.89
N GLU A 9 8.94 -21.92 17.11
CA GLU A 9 8.98 -20.51 16.76
C GLU A 9 7.63 -20.03 16.18
N PRO A 10 7.08 -18.90 16.66
CA PRO A 10 5.98 -18.22 15.99
C PRO A 10 6.50 -17.40 14.78
N THR A 11 7.29 -18.00 13.88
CA THR A 11 7.78 -17.35 12.65
C THR A 11 6.80 -17.46 11.47
N SER A 12 5.69 -18.21 11.61
CA SER A 12 4.84 -18.58 10.46
C SER A 12 3.80 -17.52 10.01
N LEU A 13 3.53 -16.46 10.78
CA LEU A 13 2.44 -15.52 10.42
C LEU A 13 2.85 -14.50 9.35
N ARG A 14 4.13 -14.14 9.25
CA ARG A 14 4.64 -13.19 8.23
C ARG A 14 4.40 -13.65 6.80
N HIS A 15 4.35 -14.97 6.58
CA HIS A 15 4.08 -15.55 5.26
C HIS A 15 2.61 -15.44 4.81
N THR A 16 1.70 -15.07 5.71
CA THR A 16 0.26 -15.03 5.42
C THR A 16 -0.27 -13.65 5.05
N PHE A 17 0.50 -12.58 5.27
CA PHE A 17 0.08 -11.22 4.90
C PHE A 17 0.12 -11.05 3.39
N GLN A 18 -1.08 -10.96 2.80
CA GLN A 18 -1.29 -10.67 1.40
C GLN A 18 -1.79 -9.24 1.26
N LEU A 19 -1.43 -8.57 0.16
CA LEU A 19 -1.87 -7.21 -0.12
C LEU A 19 -3.40 -7.07 -0.11
N GLY A 20 -4.11 -8.08 -0.61
CA GLY A 20 -5.57 -8.08 -0.64
C GLY A 20 -6.13 -7.25 -1.79
N ASP A 21 -7.27 -6.58 -1.57
CA ASP A 21 -7.92 -5.73 -2.58
C ASP A 21 -8.06 -4.30 -2.05
N PRO A 22 -6.97 -3.53 -1.96
CA PRO A 22 -6.99 -2.19 -1.33
C PRO A 22 -8.05 -1.27 -1.93
N LEU A 23 -8.19 -1.28 -3.26
CA LEU A 23 -9.19 -0.49 -3.97
C LEU A 23 -10.61 -0.88 -3.55
N GLY A 24 -10.92 -2.18 -3.54
CA GLY A 24 -12.24 -2.68 -3.12
C GLY A 24 -12.52 -2.42 -1.64
N GLU A 25 -11.53 -2.57 -0.76
CA GLU A 25 -11.66 -2.33 0.68
C GLU A 25 -11.95 -0.85 0.99
N VAL A 26 -11.20 0.07 0.38
CA VAL A 26 -11.44 1.52 0.52
C VAL A 26 -12.77 1.91 -0.10
N ALA A 27 -13.07 1.45 -1.33
CA ALA A 27 -14.35 1.70 -1.98
C ALA A 27 -15.54 1.26 -1.11
N LYS A 28 -15.48 0.06 -0.53
CA LYS A 28 -16.50 -0.45 0.40
C LYS A 28 -16.66 0.45 1.62
N ARG A 29 -15.54 0.86 2.23
CA ARG A 29 -15.56 1.76 3.40
C ARG A 29 -16.23 3.09 3.05
N LEU A 30 -15.80 3.75 1.98
CA LEU A 30 -16.34 5.03 1.55
C LEU A 30 -17.82 4.94 1.16
N LEU A 31 -18.25 3.86 0.50
CA LEU A 31 -19.67 3.64 0.21
C LEU A 31 -20.51 3.40 1.47
N THR A 32 -19.93 2.76 2.48
CA THR A 32 -20.60 2.58 3.78
C THR A 32 -20.74 3.93 4.50
N GLU A 33 -19.70 4.76 4.47
CA GLU A 33 -19.69 6.11 5.06
C GLU A 33 -20.58 7.09 4.30
N GLY A 34 -20.70 6.95 2.98
CA GLY A 34 -21.49 7.82 2.11
C GLY A 34 -22.98 7.51 2.09
N ALA A 35 -23.43 6.45 2.77
CA ALA A 35 -24.86 6.17 2.92
C ALA A 35 -25.53 7.25 3.80
N PRO A 36 -26.82 7.59 3.58
CA PRO A 36 -27.77 6.93 2.68
C PRO A 36 -27.62 7.32 1.21
N PHE A 37 -28.17 6.51 0.31
CA PHE A 37 -28.22 6.78 -1.14
C PHE A 37 -29.66 7.03 -1.63
N PRO A 38 -29.86 7.58 -2.84
CA PRO A 38 -31.19 7.84 -3.39
C PRO A 38 -32.16 6.64 -3.29
N GLY A 39 -33.32 6.88 -2.67
CA GLY A 39 -34.36 5.89 -2.41
C GLY A 39 -34.20 5.08 -1.12
N ASP A 40 -33.11 5.30 -0.36
CA ASP A 40 -32.95 4.67 0.95
C ASP A 40 -33.85 5.33 2.00
N SER A 41 -34.29 4.54 2.98
CA SER A 41 -35.19 5.02 4.04
C SER A 41 -34.42 5.76 5.13
N LEU A 42 -34.47 7.09 5.15
CA LEU A 42 -33.79 7.93 6.16
C LEU A 42 -34.15 7.60 7.62
N THR A 43 -35.27 6.89 7.86
CA THR A 43 -35.74 6.51 9.19
C THR A 43 -35.05 5.28 9.79
N ASN A 44 -34.25 4.55 9.02
CA ASN A 44 -33.69 3.26 9.44
C ASN A 44 -32.16 3.25 9.38
N SER A 45 -31.53 4.10 10.19
CA SER A 45 -30.07 4.25 10.23
C SER A 45 -29.34 2.97 10.65
N GLU A 46 -29.97 2.11 11.45
CA GLU A 46 -29.43 0.78 11.83
C GLU A 46 -29.40 -0.18 10.62
N ALA A 47 -30.20 0.03 9.57
CA ALA A 47 -30.15 -0.80 8.36
C ALA A 47 -28.92 -0.52 7.47
N TYR A 48 -28.15 0.53 7.76
CA TYR A 48 -26.90 0.85 7.06
C TYR A 48 -25.66 0.22 7.71
N GLU A 49 -25.89 -0.77 8.60
CA GLU A 49 -24.86 -1.52 9.30
C GLU A 49 -23.80 -2.18 8.39
N LEU A 50 -22.67 -2.50 9.05
CA LEU A 50 -21.53 -3.24 8.51
C LEU A 50 -21.97 -4.46 7.69
N GLY A 51 -21.72 -4.42 6.38
CA GLY A 51 -21.93 -5.57 5.47
C GLY A 51 -23.01 -5.39 4.41
N ARG A 52 -23.73 -4.25 4.40
CA ARG A 52 -24.67 -3.92 3.31
C ARG A 52 -24.00 -3.90 1.94
N ILE A 53 -22.93 -3.12 1.85
CA ILE A 53 -22.18 -2.93 0.61
C ILE A 53 -21.00 -3.90 0.61
N LEU A 54 -20.86 -4.62 -0.50
CA LEU A 54 -19.62 -5.36 -0.81
C LEU A 54 -19.08 -4.82 -2.12
N VAL A 55 -17.76 -4.71 -2.18
CA VAL A 55 -17.04 -4.35 -3.40
C VAL A 55 -15.99 -5.42 -3.62
N TYR A 56 -15.97 -6.01 -4.80
CA TYR A 56 -14.97 -7.01 -5.16
C TYR A 56 -14.58 -6.91 -6.63
N ARG A 57 -13.29 -7.09 -6.88
CA ARG A 57 -12.76 -7.16 -8.25
C ARG A 57 -13.25 -8.41 -8.99
N VAL A 58 -13.77 -8.23 -10.19
CA VAL A 58 -14.21 -9.32 -11.08
C VAL A 58 -13.29 -9.54 -12.28
N SER A 59 -12.55 -8.51 -12.68
CA SER A 59 -11.57 -8.57 -13.77
C SER A 59 -10.41 -7.61 -13.50
N GLU A 60 -9.41 -7.56 -14.36
CA GLU A 60 -8.31 -6.60 -14.19
C GLU A 60 -8.80 -5.15 -14.25
N SER A 61 -9.84 -4.89 -15.06
CA SER A 61 -10.37 -3.56 -15.34
C SER A 61 -11.64 -3.21 -14.59
N GLU A 62 -12.26 -4.14 -13.85
CA GLU A 62 -13.59 -3.92 -13.26
C GLU A 62 -13.74 -4.45 -11.84
N HIS A 63 -14.50 -3.70 -11.06
CA HIS A 63 -15.02 -4.08 -9.74
C HIS A 63 -16.55 -4.07 -9.78
N VAL A 64 -17.15 -4.92 -8.97
CA VAL A 64 -18.59 -5.00 -8.79
C VAL A 64 -18.95 -4.55 -7.39
N ILE A 65 -19.99 -3.71 -7.31
CA ILE A 65 -20.61 -3.24 -6.08
C ILE A 65 -21.95 -3.96 -5.93
N THR A 66 -22.12 -4.69 -4.83
CA THR A 66 -23.37 -5.37 -4.48
C THR A 66 -23.96 -4.73 -3.25
N ASP A 67 -25.27 -4.48 -3.27
CA ASP A 67 -25.99 -3.84 -2.17
C ASP A 67 -27.09 -4.76 -1.63
N SER A 68 -26.84 -5.38 -0.48
CA SER A 68 -27.77 -6.34 0.11
C SER A 68 -29.08 -5.71 0.60
N TYR A 69 -29.11 -4.39 0.81
CA TYR A 69 -30.34 -3.68 1.19
C TYR A 69 -31.36 -3.73 0.03
N ARG A 70 -30.87 -3.84 -1.21
CA ARG A 70 -31.69 -3.96 -2.43
C ARG A 70 -31.26 -5.17 -3.24
N TRP A 71 -31.38 -6.35 -2.65
CA TRP A 71 -31.02 -7.64 -3.26
C TRP A 71 -31.74 -7.98 -4.60
N LEU A 72 -32.74 -7.19 -5.00
CA LEU A 72 -33.42 -7.31 -6.29
C LEU A 72 -32.85 -6.39 -7.39
N ASP A 73 -32.05 -5.40 -7.01
CA ASP A 73 -31.40 -4.51 -7.96
C ASP A 73 -30.19 -5.23 -8.58
N ASP A 74 -29.90 -4.91 -9.84
CA ASP A 74 -28.70 -5.40 -10.50
C ASP A 74 -27.44 -4.82 -9.84
N ASP A 75 -26.39 -5.64 -9.81
CA ASP A 75 -25.05 -5.26 -9.38
C ASP A 75 -24.50 -4.11 -10.24
N ILE A 76 -23.82 -3.16 -9.59
CA ILE A 76 -23.25 -1.99 -10.28
C ILE A 76 -21.76 -2.23 -10.53
N THR A 77 -21.34 -2.14 -11.80
CA THR A 77 -19.95 -2.29 -12.20
C THR A 77 -19.25 -0.93 -12.27
N VAL A 78 -18.05 -0.85 -11.69
CA VAL A 78 -17.17 0.34 -11.72
C VAL A 78 -15.82 -0.04 -12.31
N LEU A 79 -15.25 0.83 -13.14
CA LEU A 79 -13.93 0.62 -13.72
C LEU A 79 -12.84 0.75 -12.64
N THR A 80 -11.88 -0.17 -12.63
CA THR A 80 -10.71 -0.13 -11.74
C THR A 80 -9.96 1.20 -11.87
N THR A 81 -9.86 1.75 -13.09
CA THR A 81 -9.20 3.05 -13.33
C THR A 81 -9.86 4.22 -12.61
N PHE A 82 -11.17 4.14 -12.32
CA PHE A 82 -11.84 5.16 -11.49
C PHE A 82 -11.46 4.98 -10.03
N LEU A 83 -11.38 3.75 -9.54
CA LEU A 83 -10.95 3.48 -8.16
C LEU A 83 -9.48 3.84 -7.91
N MET A 84 -8.64 3.82 -8.95
CA MET A 84 -7.24 4.26 -8.87
C MET A 84 -7.08 5.79 -8.87
N ASP A 85 -8.07 6.55 -9.32
CA ASP A 85 -8.03 8.01 -9.25
C ASP A 85 -8.29 8.46 -7.80
N THR A 86 -7.25 9.02 -7.17
CA THR A 86 -7.28 9.44 -5.77
C THR A 86 -8.33 10.52 -5.48
N LYS A 87 -8.80 11.22 -6.51
CA LYS A 87 -9.84 12.26 -6.42
C LYS A 87 -11.24 11.76 -6.75
N PHE A 88 -11.37 10.52 -7.21
CA PHE A 88 -12.66 9.95 -7.56
C PHE A 88 -13.53 9.80 -6.30
N CYS A 89 -14.72 10.40 -6.32
CA CYS A 89 -15.70 10.28 -5.24
C CYS A 89 -16.65 9.12 -5.55
N ILE A 90 -16.27 7.90 -5.13
CA ILE A 90 -17.05 6.70 -5.44
C ILE A 90 -18.48 6.76 -4.88
N ALA A 91 -18.66 7.35 -3.70
CA ALA A 91 -19.97 7.48 -3.07
C ALA A 91 -20.91 8.37 -3.89
N ASP A 92 -20.43 9.52 -4.38
CA ASP A 92 -21.21 10.44 -5.20
C ASP A 92 -21.53 9.82 -6.56
N TRP A 93 -20.53 9.18 -7.19
CA TRP A 93 -20.73 8.43 -8.43
C TRP A 93 -21.77 7.31 -8.27
N TYR A 94 -21.73 6.59 -7.15
CA TYR A 94 -22.67 5.52 -6.84
C TYR A 94 -24.09 6.07 -6.57
N ALA A 95 -24.21 7.20 -5.87
CA ALA A 95 -25.47 7.90 -5.69
C ALA A 95 -26.11 8.25 -7.03
N ASP A 96 -25.32 8.76 -7.99
CA ASP A 96 -25.79 9.02 -9.36
C ASP A 96 -26.27 7.75 -10.07
N GLN A 97 -25.53 6.64 -9.96
CA GLN A 97 -25.95 5.37 -10.57
C GLN A 97 -27.29 4.89 -9.97
N LYS A 98 -27.43 4.95 -8.64
CA LYS A 98 -28.66 4.55 -7.95
C LYS A 98 -29.84 5.46 -8.29
N GLY A 99 -29.60 6.77 -8.32
CA GLY A 99 -30.61 7.76 -8.69
C GLY A 99 -31.13 7.53 -10.09
N LEU A 100 -30.23 7.31 -11.06
CA LEU A 100 -30.60 7.01 -12.44
C LEU A 100 -31.47 5.74 -12.55
N LEU A 101 -31.08 4.66 -11.85
CA LEU A 101 -31.84 3.39 -11.85
C LEU A 101 -33.22 3.54 -11.23
N ALA A 102 -33.36 4.39 -10.20
CA ALA A 102 -34.62 4.65 -9.54
C ALA A 102 -35.45 5.79 -10.17
N GLY A 103 -34.94 6.42 -11.24
CA GLY A 103 -35.63 7.48 -11.98
C GLY A 103 -35.59 8.86 -11.30
N TYR A 104 -34.64 9.09 -10.40
CA TYR A 104 -34.42 10.40 -9.79
C TYR A 104 -33.73 11.35 -10.78
N PRO A 105 -34.17 12.63 -10.84
CA PRO A 105 -33.40 13.70 -11.46
C PRO A 105 -32.01 13.83 -10.83
N ARG A 106 -31.00 14.25 -11.62
CA ARG A 106 -29.62 14.39 -11.13
C ARG A 106 -29.52 15.40 -9.98
N ASP A 107 -30.24 16.50 -10.07
CA ASP A 107 -30.29 17.55 -9.04
C ASP A 107 -30.81 17.03 -7.70
N GLU A 108 -31.71 16.04 -7.70
CA GLU A 108 -32.16 15.38 -6.47
C GLU A 108 -31.11 14.39 -5.92
N CYS A 109 -30.21 13.88 -6.76
CA CYS A 109 -29.12 12.98 -6.33
C CYS A 109 -28.00 13.75 -5.62
N GLU A 110 -27.78 15.01 -5.98
CA GLU A 110 -26.75 15.89 -5.38
C GLU A 110 -26.98 16.09 -3.87
N GLU A 111 -28.21 15.95 -3.38
CA GLU A 111 -28.53 16.00 -1.94
C GLU A 111 -27.87 14.87 -1.14
N TYR A 112 -27.47 13.78 -1.79
CA TYR A 112 -26.84 12.60 -1.20
C TYR A 112 -25.32 12.60 -1.35
N TYR A 113 -24.72 13.66 -1.92
CA TYR A 113 -23.28 13.70 -2.12
C TYR A 113 -22.54 13.88 -0.80
N SER A 114 -21.47 13.09 -0.65
CA SER A 114 -20.62 13.04 0.53
C SER A 114 -19.22 13.60 0.27
N TYR A 115 -18.82 13.74 -1.00
CA TYR A 115 -17.51 14.25 -1.42
C TYR A 115 -16.33 13.46 -0.83
N LEU A 116 -16.55 12.16 -0.60
CA LEU A 116 -15.55 11.24 -0.08
C LEU A 116 -14.70 10.68 -1.23
N SER A 117 -13.47 11.22 -1.36
CA SER A 117 -12.50 10.79 -2.37
C SER A 117 -11.83 9.46 -2.03
N MET A 118 -11.48 8.66 -3.05
CA MET A 118 -10.75 7.39 -2.90
C MET A 118 -9.43 7.52 -2.12
N GLY A 119 -8.72 8.63 -2.23
CA GLY A 119 -7.37 8.76 -1.65
C GLY A 119 -6.37 7.80 -2.31
N ASP A 120 -5.18 7.64 -1.71
CA ASP A 120 -4.18 6.70 -2.22
C ASP A 120 -4.34 5.32 -1.56
N ALA A 121 -5.42 4.64 -1.91
CA ALA A 121 -5.78 3.34 -1.33
C ALA A 121 -4.66 2.28 -1.44
N ILE A 122 -3.86 2.31 -2.52
CA ILE A 122 -2.74 1.39 -2.69
C ILE A 122 -1.55 1.80 -1.82
N GLY A 123 -1.16 3.09 -1.87
CA GLY A 123 -0.05 3.60 -1.07
C GLY A 123 -0.25 3.38 0.43
N ASP A 124 -1.42 3.77 0.94
CA ASP A 124 -1.79 3.60 2.36
C ASP A 124 -1.70 2.13 2.79
N ARG A 125 -2.19 1.21 1.95
CA ARG A 125 -2.16 -0.23 2.25
C ARG A 125 -0.74 -0.81 2.21
N VAL A 126 0.08 -0.34 1.28
CA VAL A 126 1.50 -0.73 1.18
C VAL A 126 2.24 -0.30 2.44
N GLU A 127 2.07 0.94 2.88
CA GLU A 127 2.64 1.45 4.13
C GLU A 127 2.18 0.63 5.33
N GLU A 128 0.87 0.41 5.46
CA GLU A 128 0.29 -0.34 6.58
C GLU A 128 0.92 -1.74 6.68
N ILE A 129 0.94 -2.51 5.59
CA ILE A 129 1.44 -3.88 5.59
C ILE A 129 2.95 -3.92 5.87
N LEU A 130 3.73 -3.00 5.30
CA LEU A 130 5.17 -2.96 5.55
C LEU A 130 5.49 -2.58 7.01
N ASN A 131 4.75 -1.64 7.59
CA ASN A 131 4.87 -1.31 9.01
C ASN A 131 4.48 -2.50 9.92
N MET A 132 3.45 -3.27 9.57
CA MET A 132 3.09 -4.50 10.29
C MET A 132 4.16 -5.60 10.20
N GLY A 133 5.00 -5.57 9.17
CA GLY A 133 6.07 -6.55 8.97
C GLY A 133 7.29 -6.39 9.87
N GLN A 134 7.39 -5.28 10.59
CA GLN A 134 8.52 -4.98 11.47
C GLN A 134 8.71 -6.00 12.60
N PRO A 135 9.94 -6.16 13.13
CA PRO A 135 11.19 -5.65 12.58
C PRO A 135 11.69 -6.49 11.38
N TYR A 136 12.38 -5.87 10.45
CA TYR A 136 13.08 -6.52 9.35
C TYR A 136 14.48 -6.99 9.76
N SER A 137 15.03 -7.96 9.03
CA SER A 137 16.32 -8.60 9.36
C SER A 137 17.54 -7.65 9.40
N CYS A 138 17.39 -6.44 8.86
CA CYS A 138 18.42 -5.39 8.84
C CYS A 138 18.14 -4.25 9.82
N ASP A 139 17.03 -4.28 10.56
CA ASP A 139 16.72 -3.29 11.60
C ASP A 139 17.64 -3.57 12.79
N ALA A 140 18.80 -2.92 12.82
CA ALA A 140 19.83 -3.16 13.83
C ALA A 140 19.41 -2.56 15.18
N ASN A 141 18.80 -3.37 16.07
CA ASN A 141 18.45 -3.03 17.46
C ASN A 141 18.12 -1.54 17.66
N LEU A 142 17.31 -0.98 16.76
CA LEU A 142 16.83 0.38 16.93
C LEU A 142 15.92 0.28 18.14
N GLU A 143 16.38 0.80 19.29
CA GLU A 143 15.52 0.99 20.45
C GLU A 143 14.29 1.73 19.93
N ALA A 144 13.18 0.99 19.87
CA ALA A 144 11.95 1.40 19.22
C ALA A 144 11.33 2.51 20.08
N GLU A 145 11.82 3.73 19.89
CA GLU A 145 10.96 4.88 20.10
C GLU A 145 9.79 4.71 19.12
N GLU A 146 8.56 4.96 19.58
CA GLU A 146 7.35 4.92 18.76
C GLU A 146 7.46 5.99 17.66
N THR A 147 8.23 5.71 16.60
CA THR A 147 8.44 6.62 15.49
C THR A 147 7.21 6.59 14.59
N GLU A 148 6.86 7.74 14.03
CA GLU A 148 5.94 7.84 12.89
C GLU A 148 6.34 6.78 11.85
N GLY A 149 5.42 5.89 11.46
CA GLY A 149 5.71 4.63 10.74
C GLY A 149 6.86 4.68 9.74
N GLN A 150 7.73 3.65 9.74
CA GLN A 150 8.99 3.58 8.98
C GLN A 150 8.82 3.79 7.48
N PHE A 151 7.70 3.35 6.92
CA PHE A 151 7.48 3.35 5.48
C PHE A 151 6.63 4.54 5.03
N VAL A 152 6.99 5.08 3.86
CA VAL A 152 6.18 6.02 3.08
C VAL A 152 6.08 5.48 1.66
N CYS A 153 4.90 5.53 1.06
CA CYS A 153 4.62 5.07 -0.29
C CYS A 153 4.00 6.23 -1.10
N LEU A 154 4.72 6.73 -2.11
CA LEU A 154 4.29 7.90 -2.88
C LEU A 154 4.01 7.53 -4.34
N PRO A 155 2.83 7.86 -4.88
CA PRO A 155 2.53 7.66 -6.28
C PRO A 155 3.24 8.73 -7.12
N TYR A 156 3.85 8.33 -8.23
CA TYR A 156 4.40 9.27 -9.21
C TYR A 156 4.31 8.72 -10.64
N LEU A 157 4.25 9.65 -11.60
CA LEU A 157 4.21 9.29 -13.02
C LEU A 157 5.61 9.39 -13.61
N ALA A 158 6.15 8.26 -14.07
CA ALA A 158 7.41 8.25 -14.81
C ALA A 158 7.19 8.85 -16.20
N VAL A 159 7.58 10.14 -16.35
CA VAL A 159 7.32 10.97 -17.54
C VAL A 159 7.78 10.32 -18.85
N MET A 160 8.82 9.47 -18.80
CA MET A 160 9.38 8.85 -20.00
C MET A 160 8.60 7.62 -20.50
N GLU A 161 7.80 6.98 -19.65
CA GLU A 161 7.17 5.69 -20.00
C GLU A 161 5.65 5.74 -19.98
N GLY A 162 5.05 6.84 -19.49
CA GLY A 162 3.60 6.95 -19.36
C GLY A 162 2.99 5.89 -18.44
N ARG A 163 3.83 5.32 -17.57
CA ARG A 163 3.48 4.31 -16.59
C ARG A 163 3.45 4.93 -15.20
N GLU A 164 2.51 4.46 -14.39
CA GLU A 164 2.38 4.84 -12.99
C GLU A 164 3.30 3.98 -12.12
N TYR A 165 4.02 4.64 -11.23
CA TYR A 165 4.94 4.03 -10.28
C TYR A 165 4.61 4.49 -8.87
N TYR A 166 5.10 3.72 -7.92
CA TYR A 166 5.14 4.07 -6.51
C TYR A 166 6.60 4.06 -6.06
N GLN A 167 6.97 5.07 -5.30
CA GLN A 167 8.23 5.10 -4.57
C GLN A 167 7.96 4.60 -3.15
N VAL A 168 8.48 3.42 -2.81
CA VAL A 168 8.44 2.88 -1.45
C VAL A 168 9.71 3.31 -0.73
N ILE A 169 9.58 4.10 0.33
CA ILE A 169 10.69 4.70 1.07
C ILE A 169 10.71 4.09 2.47
N ASP A 170 11.80 3.42 2.82
CA ASP A 170 12.16 3.04 4.18
C ASP A 170 12.99 4.17 4.80
N LYS A 171 12.36 4.95 5.69
CA LYS A 171 12.97 6.14 6.30
C LYS A 171 14.15 5.79 7.22
N GLU A 172 14.10 4.64 7.87
CA GLU A 172 15.13 4.22 8.83
C GLU A 172 16.39 3.76 8.11
N LEU A 173 16.23 3.00 7.02
CA LEU A 173 17.35 2.51 6.21
C LEU A 173 17.81 3.49 5.13
N GLN A 174 17.07 4.59 4.90
CA GLN A 174 17.24 5.49 3.74
C GLN A 174 17.27 4.70 2.43
N PHE A 175 16.37 3.74 2.32
CA PHE A 175 16.29 2.81 1.19
C PHE A 175 15.00 3.03 0.44
N ASP A 176 15.11 3.38 -0.84
CA ASP A 176 13.99 3.63 -1.72
C ASP A 176 13.90 2.60 -2.84
N LEU A 177 12.66 2.28 -3.23
CA LEU A 177 12.35 1.32 -4.27
C LEU A 177 11.27 1.90 -5.19
N ASP A 178 11.59 1.96 -6.48
CA ASP A 178 10.61 2.27 -7.52
C ASP A 178 9.88 1.01 -7.97
N VAL A 179 8.56 1.02 -7.82
CA VAL A 179 7.70 -0.14 -8.06
C VAL A 179 6.59 0.23 -9.05
N PRO A 180 6.44 -0.48 -10.18
CA PRO A 180 5.32 -0.25 -11.09
C PRO A 180 3.98 -0.44 -10.36
N ALA A 181 2.99 0.44 -10.55
CA ALA A 181 1.69 0.36 -9.89
C ALA A 181 0.95 -0.98 -10.16
N GLU A 182 1.14 -1.55 -11.35
CA GLU A 182 0.62 -2.87 -11.74
C GLU A 182 1.10 -4.01 -10.82
N PHE A 183 2.26 -3.86 -10.17
CA PHE A 183 2.77 -4.83 -9.22
C PHE A 183 1.86 -4.95 -7.98
N PHE A 184 1.34 -3.82 -7.51
CA PHE A 184 0.41 -3.75 -6.38
C PHE A 184 -1.03 -4.14 -6.75
N CYS A 185 -1.31 -4.39 -8.03
CA CYS A 185 -2.58 -4.99 -8.43
C CYS A 185 -2.67 -6.50 -8.14
N ASN A 186 -1.57 -7.14 -7.73
CA ASN A 186 -1.55 -8.56 -7.38
C ASN A 186 -2.01 -8.78 -5.94
N LYS A 187 -3.27 -9.20 -5.76
CA LYS A 187 -3.87 -9.46 -4.45
C LYS A 187 -3.13 -10.48 -3.58
N ARG A 188 -2.39 -11.39 -4.21
CA ARG A 188 -1.64 -12.46 -3.53
C ARG A 188 -0.20 -12.09 -3.21
N LEU A 189 0.21 -10.87 -3.53
CA LEU A 189 1.54 -10.37 -3.22
C LEU A 189 1.75 -10.42 -1.70
N ASN A 190 2.73 -11.20 -1.26
CA ASN A 190 3.25 -11.08 0.09
C ASN A 190 4.29 -9.95 0.08
N LEU A 191 3.82 -8.76 0.44
CA LEU A 191 4.57 -7.52 0.34
C LEU A 191 5.77 -7.50 1.30
N ILE A 192 5.59 -8.00 2.53
CA ILE A 192 6.65 -8.11 3.54
C ILE A 192 7.79 -8.98 3.02
N HIS A 193 7.48 -10.18 2.53
CA HIS A 193 8.49 -11.10 2.01
C HIS A 193 9.16 -10.57 0.73
N TRP A 194 8.40 -9.93 -0.15
CA TRP A 194 8.96 -9.27 -1.32
C TRP A 194 9.98 -8.21 -0.90
N TYR A 195 9.65 -7.37 0.08
CA TYR A 195 10.53 -6.32 0.57
C TYR A 195 11.80 -6.86 1.23
N GLU A 196 11.67 -7.89 2.09
CA GLU A 196 12.83 -8.61 2.68
C GLU A 196 13.81 -9.10 1.61
N ARG A 197 13.29 -9.62 0.50
CA ARG A 197 14.12 -10.07 -0.62
C ARG A 197 14.79 -8.92 -1.36
N GLN A 198 14.15 -7.76 -1.46
CA GLN A 198 14.79 -6.58 -2.04
C GLN A 198 15.94 -6.11 -1.15
N LEU A 199 15.73 -6.05 0.17
CA LEU A 199 16.78 -5.73 1.12
C LEU A 199 17.97 -6.70 0.98
N GLU A 200 17.74 -8.01 1.04
CA GLU A 200 18.81 -9.01 0.93
C GLU A 200 19.61 -8.84 -0.36
N LYS A 201 18.92 -8.64 -1.50
CA LYS A 201 19.57 -8.43 -2.80
C LYS A 201 20.42 -7.16 -2.80
N SER A 202 19.89 -6.04 -2.32
CA SER A 202 20.61 -4.76 -2.26
C SER A 202 21.85 -4.85 -1.36
N PHE A 203 21.75 -5.52 -0.21
CA PHE A 203 22.91 -5.75 0.67
C PHE A 203 23.96 -6.66 0.03
N GLN A 204 23.55 -7.73 -0.66
CA GLN A 204 24.48 -8.59 -1.39
C GLN A 204 25.21 -7.83 -2.50
N GLU A 205 24.48 -6.99 -3.26
CA GLU A 205 25.06 -6.15 -4.30
C GLU A 205 26.05 -5.14 -3.72
N LEU A 206 25.67 -4.44 -2.66
CA LEU A 206 26.56 -3.51 -1.98
C LEU A 206 27.83 -4.21 -1.46
N ASN A 207 27.69 -5.37 -0.81
CA ASN A 207 28.82 -6.17 -0.34
C ASN A 207 29.74 -6.58 -1.50
N SER A 208 29.17 -6.94 -2.67
CA SER A 208 29.95 -7.26 -3.85
C SER A 208 30.75 -6.08 -4.39
N ARG A 209 30.20 -4.85 -4.30
CA ARG A 209 30.88 -3.62 -4.71
C ARG A 209 31.94 -3.16 -3.70
N LEU A 210 31.72 -3.41 -2.42
CA LEU A 210 32.59 -2.96 -1.32
C LEU A 210 33.71 -3.93 -0.95
N ARG A 211 33.78 -5.14 -1.51
CA ARG A 211 34.89 -6.08 -1.30
C ARG A 211 36.09 -5.72 -2.19
N PRO A 212 37.14 -5.03 -1.70
CA PRO A 212 38.46 -5.19 -2.29
C PRO A 212 38.91 -6.63 -2.06
N GLU A 213 39.73 -7.17 -2.97
CA GLU A 213 40.19 -8.58 -3.02
C GLU A 213 40.88 -9.12 -1.74
N SER A 214 40.97 -8.37 -0.63
CA SER A 214 41.74 -8.75 0.55
C SER A 214 41.10 -8.50 1.92
N MET A 215 39.78 -8.22 2.04
CA MET A 215 39.19 -7.97 3.36
C MET A 215 37.78 -8.56 3.47
N GLU A 216 37.61 -9.58 4.34
CA GLU A 216 36.30 -10.11 4.71
C GLU A 216 35.58 -9.10 5.61
N TRP A 217 34.74 -8.26 5.01
CA TRP A 217 33.76 -7.50 5.78
C TRP A 217 32.57 -8.41 6.05
N GLU A 218 32.27 -8.64 7.33
CA GLU A 218 31.03 -9.29 7.74
C GLU A 218 29.84 -8.37 7.39
N ILE A 219 28.73 -8.94 6.92
CA ILE A 219 27.48 -8.21 6.61
C ILE A 219 27.04 -7.32 7.79
N ASN A 220 27.34 -7.73 9.02
CA ASN A 220 27.11 -6.96 10.23
C ASN A 220 27.85 -5.61 10.28
N HIS A 221 29.04 -5.50 9.67
CA HIS A 221 29.77 -4.22 9.59
C HIS A 221 29.15 -3.25 8.59
N LEU A 222 28.61 -3.74 7.47
CA LEU A 222 27.89 -2.89 6.54
C LEU A 222 26.59 -2.37 7.16
N ARG A 223 25.90 -3.20 7.94
CA ARG A 223 24.70 -2.79 8.69
C ARG A 223 24.98 -1.65 9.68
N LEU A 224 26.17 -1.61 10.29
CA LEU A 224 26.56 -0.51 11.18
C LEU A 224 26.80 0.82 10.43
N LEU A 225 27.22 0.78 9.16
CA LEU A 225 27.43 2.00 8.36
C LEU A 225 26.12 2.72 8.01
N PHE A 226 24.99 2.01 8.00
CA PHE A 226 23.67 2.55 7.72
C PHE A 226 22.86 2.85 8.98
N ASN A 227 23.47 2.85 10.18
CA ASN A 227 22.80 3.30 11.39
C ASN A 227 23.04 4.80 11.62
N PRO A 228 22.11 5.70 11.26
CA PRO A 228 22.32 7.15 11.36
C PRO A 228 22.43 7.65 12.80
N LYS A 229 22.06 6.85 13.81
CA LYS A 229 22.08 7.26 15.23
C LYS A 229 23.49 7.52 15.78
N GLU A 230 24.56 7.11 15.09
CA GLU A 230 25.95 7.41 15.49
C GLU A 230 26.59 8.63 14.77
N GLY A 231 25.82 9.47 14.07
CA GLY A 231 26.32 10.73 13.52
C GLY A 231 27.17 10.60 12.24
N GLY A 232 27.05 9.48 11.53
CA GLY A 232 27.63 9.29 10.20
C GLY A 232 26.80 10.01 9.12
N HIS A 233 27.48 10.73 8.22
CA HIS A 233 26.85 11.27 7.02
C HIS A 233 26.24 10.11 6.20
N GLY A 234 24.91 10.10 6.07
CA GLY A 234 24.17 9.06 5.34
C GLY A 234 24.67 8.90 3.91
N VAL A 235 24.92 7.66 3.50
CA VAL A 235 25.24 7.30 2.12
C VAL A 235 23.93 6.97 1.43
N SER A 236 23.41 7.89 0.62
CA SER A 236 22.27 7.64 -0.26
C SER A 236 22.73 6.80 -1.45
N ILE A 237 22.10 5.64 -1.66
CA ILE A 237 22.29 4.81 -2.86
C ILE A 237 21.17 5.19 -3.85
N ALA A 238 21.22 6.43 -4.35
CA ALA A 238 20.38 6.81 -5.49
C ALA A 238 21.05 6.40 -6.81
N ASP A 239 20.24 5.92 -7.74
CA ASP A 239 20.57 5.44 -9.09
C ASP A 239 21.84 6.06 -9.72
N THR A 240 22.80 5.18 -10.01
CA THR A 240 23.94 5.48 -10.88
C THR A 240 23.84 4.66 -12.15
N ASP A 241 23.02 5.14 -13.08
CA ASP A 241 23.11 4.78 -14.50
C ASP A 241 22.66 5.95 -15.39
N LYS A 242 23.34 7.10 -15.28
CA LYS A 242 23.51 8.05 -16.40
C LYS A 242 24.92 8.65 -16.36
N GLU A 243 25.67 8.31 -17.40
CA GLU A 243 26.99 8.78 -17.81
C GLU A 243 27.62 9.94 -17.02
N GLY A 244 28.74 9.62 -16.35
CA GLY A 244 29.90 10.47 -16.09
C GLY A 244 29.69 11.85 -15.44
N THR A 245 30.21 12.04 -14.21
CA THR A 245 31.24 13.05 -13.85
C THR A 245 31.45 13.12 -12.33
N THR A 246 32.74 13.14 -11.97
CA THR A 246 33.45 13.67 -10.77
C THR A 246 32.68 13.99 -9.48
N LEU A 247 33.07 13.31 -8.40
CA LEU A 247 32.73 13.62 -7.01
C LEU A 247 33.46 14.90 -6.53
N ILE A 248 32.72 15.84 -5.95
CA ILE A 248 33.26 16.88 -5.06
C ILE A 248 32.62 16.67 -3.68
N PRO A 249 33.42 16.58 -2.59
CA PRO A 249 32.87 16.46 -1.24
C PRO A 249 32.33 17.81 -0.75
N THR A 250 31.12 17.82 -0.20
CA THR A 250 30.58 18.95 0.58
C THR A 250 30.85 18.75 2.07
N THR A 251 31.41 19.80 2.67
CA THR A 251 31.60 20.04 4.11
C THR A 251 30.30 20.36 4.82
#